data_AF-B2ABP0-F1
#
_entry.id   AF-B2ABP0-F1
#
_cell.length_a   1.000
_cell.length_b   1.000
_cell.length_c   1.000
_cell.angle_alpha   90.00
_cell.angle_beta   90.00
_cell.angle_gamma   90.00
#
_symmetry.space_group_name_H-M   'P 1'
#
loop_
_entity.id
_entity.type
_entity.pdbx_description
1 polymer ?
#
loop_
_entity_poly.entity_id
_entity_poly.type
_entity_poly.pdbx_seq_one_letter_code
_entity_poly.pdbx_strand_id
1 'polypeptide(L)'
;ADLLHYKELFSKLRFSYVEQVTKEKFIRAIVGDPPLIVTPQENAELEDSNKVAKAELKALKNEVADMVKDLEARGRELAKRYERVKTETVRLGELPGRVEGLEREIARLKEEQQVGEGSRAELNLPLAKTLQLVGEKKRQMQELDRQLEQLRNQAPRKRKEVERLQGEVAGLEQKRGNAMAAAKEAKRRREDKGARNGVDELEARGRWYRGSEAVLRGLLGIQG
;
A
#
# COMPACT_ATOMS: atom_id res chain seq x y z
N ALA A 1 -41.30 -91.73 -109.31
CA ALA A 1 -40.32 -91.65 -108.21
C ALA A 1 -39.57 -90.33 -108.24
N ASP A 2 -39.08 -89.89 -109.40
CA ASP A 2 -38.20 -88.71 -109.52
C ASP A 2 -38.81 -87.38 -109.09
N LEU A 3 -40.09 -87.12 -109.40
CA LEU A 3 -40.76 -85.87 -108.99
C LEU A 3 -40.86 -85.70 -107.46
N LEU A 4 -41.04 -86.79 -106.73
CA LEU A 4 -41.06 -86.77 -105.26
C LEU A 4 -39.65 -86.52 -104.70
N HIS A 5 -38.63 -87.11 -105.32
CA HIS A 5 -37.23 -86.88 -104.96
C HIS A 5 -36.80 -85.42 -105.18
N TYR A 6 -37.16 -84.81 -106.33
CA TYR A 6 -36.90 -83.39 -106.58
C TYR A 6 -37.63 -82.48 -105.58
N LYS A 7 -38.89 -82.80 -105.23
CA LYS A 7 -39.64 -82.04 -104.22
C LYS A 7 -38.96 -82.08 -102.85
N GLU A 8 -38.47 -83.24 -102.43
CA GLU A 8 -37.72 -83.38 -101.18
C GLU A 8 -36.38 -82.64 -101.23
N LEU A 9 -35.66 -82.72 -102.35
CA LEU A 9 -34.39 -82.02 -102.55
C LEU A 9 -34.58 -80.50 -102.48
N PHE A 10 -35.59 -79.94 -103.17
CA PHE A 10 -35.89 -78.51 -103.12
C PHE A 10 -36.38 -78.05 -101.74
N SER A 11 -37.13 -78.89 -101.01
CA SER A 11 -37.53 -78.60 -99.63
C SER A 11 -36.29 -78.48 -98.72
N LYS A 12 -35.35 -79.44 -98.83
CA LYS A 12 -34.08 -79.41 -98.09
C LYS A 12 -33.22 -78.21 -98.47
N LEU A 13 -33.13 -77.90 -99.76
CA LEU A 13 -32.37 -76.75 -100.25
C LEU A 13 -32.97 -75.43 -99.75
N ARG A 14 -34.31 -75.30 -99.76
CA ARG A 14 -35.01 -74.14 -99.21
C ARG A 14 -34.77 -73.98 -97.71
N PHE A 15 -34.85 -75.07 -96.95
CA PHE A 15 -34.57 -75.05 -95.52
C PHE A 15 -33.12 -74.61 -95.25
N SER A 16 -32.15 -75.22 -95.94
CA SER A 16 -30.73 -74.88 -95.82
C SER A 16 -30.45 -73.41 -96.17
N TYR A 17 -31.09 -72.88 -97.23
CA TYR A 17 -30.92 -71.48 -97.61
C TYR A 17 -31.49 -70.52 -96.56
N VAL A 18 -32.71 -70.77 -96.09
CA VAL A 18 -33.33 -69.93 -95.04
C VAL A 18 -32.49 -69.97 -93.77
N GLU A 19 -32.02 -71.15 -93.37
CA GLU A 19 -31.13 -71.32 -92.22
C GLU A 19 -29.80 -70.58 -92.39
N GLN A 20 -29.19 -70.63 -93.57
CA GLN A 20 -27.95 -69.91 -93.84
C GLN A 20 -28.15 -68.39 -93.80
N VAL A 21 -29.22 -67.88 -94.40
CA VAL A 21 -29.55 -66.45 -94.40
C VAL A 21 -29.88 -65.96 -93.00
N THR A 22 -30.59 -66.75 -92.18
CA THR A 22 -30.87 -66.36 -90.79
C THR A 22 -29.63 -66.41 -89.91
N LYS A 23 -28.76 -67.42 -90.10
CA LYS A 23 -27.45 -67.48 -89.42
C LYS A 23 -26.58 -66.28 -89.79
N GLU A 24 -26.49 -65.93 -91.06
CA GLU A 24 -25.73 -64.75 -91.51
C GLU A 24 -26.29 -63.46 -90.91
N LYS A 25 -27.61 -63.25 -90.99
CA LYS A 25 -28.27 -62.08 -90.40
C LYS A 25 -28.07 -62.01 -88.89
N PHE A 26 -28.10 -63.14 -88.20
CA PHE A 26 -27.83 -63.22 -86.76
C PHE A 26 -26.39 -62.85 -86.44
N ILE A 27 -25.42 -63.40 -87.17
CA ILE A 27 -23.99 -63.08 -87.00
C ILE A 27 -23.72 -61.59 -87.26
N ARG A 28 -24.26 -61.02 -88.34
CA ARG A 28 -24.13 -59.58 -88.60
C ARG A 28 -24.77 -58.73 -87.50
N ALA A 29 -25.94 -59.12 -86.98
CA ALA A 29 -26.62 -58.39 -85.92
C ALA A 29 -25.85 -58.42 -84.58
N ILE A 30 -25.13 -59.50 -84.27
CA ILE A 30 -24.35 -59.61 -83.02
C ILE A 30 -22.93 -59.02 -83.14
N VAL A 31 -22.30 -59.05 -84.32
CA VAL A 31 -20.92 -58.56 -84.50
C VAL A 31 -20.87 -57.09 -84.98
N GLY A 32 -21.99 -56.55 -85.49
CA GLY A 32 -22.02 -55.24 -86.16
C GLY A 32 -21.55 -55.32 -87.62
N ASP A 33 -21.94 -54.36 -88.44
CA ASP A 33 -21.52 -54.26 -89.85
C ASP A 33 -20.82 -52.91 -90.10
N PRO A 34 -19.50 -52.88 -90.33
CA PRO A 34 -18.57 -54.02 -90.38
C PRO A 34 -18.24 -54.59 -88.98
N PRO A 35 -17.84 -55.88 -88.89
CA PRO A 35 -17.51 -56.53 -87.63
C PRO A 35 -16.27 -55.89 -87.00
N LEU A 36 -16.36 -55.50 -85.73
CA LEU A 36 -15.20 -55.01 -84.98
C LEU A 36 -14.32 -56.20 -84.55
N ILE A 37 -13.23 -56.44 -85.29
CA ILE A 37 -12.27 -57.49 -84.97
C ILE A 37 -11.10 -56.84 -84.23
N VAL A 38 -11.06 -57.01 -82.91
CA VAL A 38 -9.94 -56.50 -82.10
C VAL A 38 -8.74 -57.40 -82.31
N THR A 39 -7.64 -56.84 -82.80
CA THR A 39 -6.42 -57.61 -83.01
C THR A 39 -5.66 -57.82 -81.70
N PRO A 40 -4.86 -58.89 -81.56
CA PRO A 40 -3.99 -59.07 -80.40
C PRO A 40 -3.02 -57.90 -80.19
N GLN A 41 -2.63 -57.21 -81.27
CA GLN A 41 -1.76 -56.03 -81.24
C GLN A 41 -2.49 -54.82 -80.64
N GLU A 42 -3.71 -54.54 -81.08
CA GLU A 42 -4.56 -53.47 -80.50
C GLU A 42 -4.82 -53.70 -79.01
N ASN A 43 -5.06 -54.95 -78.60
CA ASN A 43 -5.20 -55.29 -77.19
C ASN A 43 -3.91 -55.03 -76.40
N ALA A 44 -2.74 -55.40 -76.94
CA ALA A 44 -1.46 -55.16 -76.27
C ALA A 44 -1.18 -53.64 -76.13
N GLU A 45 -1.43 -52.86 -77.17
CA GLU A 45 -1.29 -51.39 -77.14
C GLU A 45 -2.25 -50.74 -76.14
N LEU A 46 -3.51 -51.19 -76.09
CA LEU A 46 -4.48 -50.73 -75.10
C LEU A 46 -4.11 -51.13 -73.68
N GLU A 47 -3.54 -52.32 -73.48
CA GLU A 47 -3.04 -52.75 -72.18
C GLU A 47 -1.89 -51.87 -71.69
N ASP A 48 -0.94 -51.55 -72.57
CA ASP A 48 0.20 -50.69 -72.22
C ASP A 48 -0.23 -49.26 -71.95
N SER A 49 -1.13 -48.69 -72.77
CA SER A 49 -1.75 -47.38 -72.51
C SER A 49 -2.51 -47.38 -71.16
N ASN A 50 -3.28 -48.42 -70.88
CA ASN A 50 -3.98 -48.55 -69.61
C ASN A 50 -3.04 -48.69 -68.41
N LYS A 51 -1.88 -49.36 -68.55
CA LYS A 51 -0.88 -49.44 -67.48
C LYS A 51 -0.32 -48.06 -67.15
N VAL A 52 0.02 -47.26 -68.16
CA VAL A 52 0.51 -45.89 -67.99
C VAL A 52 -0.56 -45.02 -67.32
N ALA A 53 -1.77 -44.99 -67.87
CA ALA A 53 -2.88 -44.20 -67.32
C ALA A 53 -3.22 -44.62 -65.87
N LYS A 54 -3.16 -45.92 -65.54
CA LYS A 54 -3.36 -46.40 -64.17
C LYS A 54 -2.25 -45.96 -63.23
N ALA A 55 -1.00 -45.96 -63.67
CA ALA A 55 0.13 -45.50 -62.88
C ALA A 55 0.01 -44.00 -62.57
N GLU A 56 -0.30 -43.18 -63.59
CA GLU A 56 -0.53 -41.74 -63.43
C GLU A 56 -1.71 -41.46 -62.50
N LEU A 57 -2.83 -42.15 -62.69
CA LEU A 57 -4.00 -42.00 -61.81
C LEU A 57 -3.67 -42.35 -60.35
N LYS A 58 -2.85 -43.39 -60.14
CA LYS A 58 -2.43 -43.79 -58.79
C LYS A 58 -1.51 -42.73 -58.16
N ALA A 59 -0.59 -42.16 -58.94
CA ALA A 59 0.28 -41.08 -58.48
C ALA A 59 -0.54 -39.85 -58.07
N LEU A 60 -1.46 -39.41 -58.93
CA LEU A 60 -2.33 -38.26 -58.66
C LEU A 60 -3.25 -38.49 -57.46
N LYS A 61 -3.78 -39.70 -57.29
CA LYS A 61 -4.59 -40.06 -56.10
C LYS A 61 -3.80 -39.93 -54.81
N ASN A 62 -2.53 -40.35 -54.81
CA ASN A 62 -1.67 -40.22 -53.65
C ASN A 62 -1.36 -38.74 -53.36
N GLU A 63 -1.03 -37.96 -54.38
CA GLU A 63 -0.77 -36.52 -54.25
C GLU A 63 -1.99 -35.78 -53.68
N VAL A 64 -3.19 -36.05 -54.20
CA VAL A 64 -4.44 -35.47 -53.67
C VAL A 64 -4.69 -35.90 -52.23
N ALA A 65 -4.45 -37.17 -51.89
CA ALA A 65 -4.62 -37.66 -50.52
C ALA A 65 -3.66 -36.95 -49.55
N ASP A 66 -2.43 -36.68 -49.96
CA ASP A 66 -1.45 -35.97 -49.15
C ASP A 66 -1.78 -34.48 -49.04
N MET A 67 -2.23 -33.83 -50.12
CA MET A 67 -2.74 -32.45 -50.07
C MET A 67 -3.93 -32.30 -49.12
N VAL A 68 -4.86 -33.26 -49.11
CA VAL A 68 -6.02 -33.24 -48.19
C VAL A 68 -5.55 -33.34 -46.74
N LYS A 69 -4.62 -34.23 -46.42
CA LYS A 69 -4.05 -34.34 -45.05
C LYS A 69 -3.37 -33.05 -44.61
N ASP A 70 -2.60 -32.43 -45.50
CA ASP A 70 -1.92 -31.17 -45.22
C ASP A 70 -2.92 -30.02 -44.99
N LEU A 71 -3.97 -29.95 -45.80
CA LEU A 71 -5.06 -28.98 -45.62
C LEU A 71 -5.80 -29.18 -44.30
N GLU A 72 -6.10 -30.42 -43.92
CA GLU A 72 -6.72 -30.73 -42.63
C GLU A 72 -5.81 -30.33 -41.46
N ALA A 73 -4.51 -30.62 -41.54
CA ALA A 73 -3.55 -30.24 -40.51
C ALA A 73 -3.48 -28.71 -40.35
N ARG A 74 -3.35 -27.99 -41.46
CA ARG A 74 -3.35 -26.51 -41.49
C ARG A 74 -4.67 -25.93 -40.99
N GLY A 75 -5.80 -26.52 -41.37
CA GLY A 75 -7.12 -26.11 -40.91
C GLY A 75 -7.28 -26.24 -39.39
N ARG A 76 -6.81 -27.36 -38.81
CA ARG A 76 -6.81 -27.56 -37.35
C ARG A 76 -5.89 -26.56 -36.64
N GLU A 77 -4.72 -26.29 -37.20
CA GLU A 77 -3.80 -25.31 -36.64
C GLU A 77 -4.40 -23.89 -36.68
N LEU A 78 -4.98 -23.51 -37.82
CA LEU A 78 -5.63 -22.21 -37.99
C LEU A 78 -6.79 -22.03 -37.00
N ALA A 79 -7.63 -23.05 -36.81
CA ALA A 79 -8.71 -23.02 -35.84
C ALA A 79 -8.19 -22.79 -34.41
N LYS A 80 -7.11 -23.48 -34.01
CA LYS A 80 -6.47 -23.26 -32.70
C LYS A 80 -5.92 -21.83 -32.54
N ARG A 81 -5.25 -21.31 -33.57
CA ARG A 81 -4.72 -19.93 -33.57
C ARG A 81 -5.86 -18.91 -33.48
N TYR A 82 -6.95 -19.13 -34.20
CA TYR A 82 -8.12 -18.27 -34.18
C TYR A 82 -8.77 -18.21 -32.78
N GLU A 83 -9.00 -19.36 -32.15
CA GLU A 83 -9.56 -19.41 -30.79
C GLU A 83 -8.63 -18.70 -29.79
N ARG A 84 -7.31 -18.89 -29.91
CA ARG A 84 -6.35 -18.16 -29.07
C ARG A 84 -6.49 -16.65 -29.24
N VAL A 85 -6.44 -16.15 -30.48
CA VAL A 85 -6.59 -14.71 -30.77
C VAL A 85 -7.92 -14.19 -30.23
N LYS A 86 -9.02 -14.91 -30.43
CA LYS A 86 -10.34 -14.55 -29.91
C LYS A 86 -10.32 -14.39 -28.38
N THR A 87 -9.72 -15.34 -27.65
CA THR A 87 -9.60 -15.23 -26.18
C THR A 87 -8.69 -14.09 -25.74
N GLU A 88 -7.59 -13.84 -26.45
CA GLU A 88 -6.68 -12.73 -26.16
C GLU A 88 -7.35 -11.38 -26.41
N THR A 89 -8.14 -11.25 -27.48
CA THR A 89 -8.92 -10.02 -27.78
C THR A 89 -9.92 -9.70 -26.68
N VAL A 90 -10.62 -10.70 -26.14
CA VAL A 90 -11.55 -10.50 -25.01
C VAL A 90 -10.77 -10.00 -23.78
N ARG A 91 -9.63 -10.63 -23.45
CA ARG A 91 -8.79 -10.20 -22.33
C ARG A 91 -8.26 -8.78 -22.52
N LEU A 92 -7.83 -8.43 -23.73
CA LEU A 92 -7.39 -7.08 -24.07
C LEU A 92 -8.52 -6.05 -23.89
N GLY A 93 -9.77 -6.41 -24.19
CA GLY A 93 -10.93 -5.55 -23.93
C GLY A 93 -11.20 -5.29 -22.45
N GLU A 94 -10.88 -6.23 -21.56
CA GLU A 94 -11.03 -6.07 -20.11
C GLU A 94 -9.93 -5.25 -19.45
N LEU A 95 -8.72 -5.21 -20.04
CA LEU A 95 -7.55 -4.59 -19.44
C LEU A 95 -7.72 -3.08 -19.18
N PRO A 96 -8.25 -2.26 -20.11
CA PRO A 96 -8.47 -0.83 -19.86
C PRO A 96 -9.30 -0.57 -18.61
N GLY A 97 -10.41 -1.29 -18.42
CA GLY A 97 -11.25 -1.13 -17.23
C GLY A 97 -10.53 -1.52 -15.93
N ARG A 98 -9.64 -2.53 -15.97
CA ARG A 98 -8.79 -2.89 -14.83
C ARG A 98 -7.74 -1.82 -14.55
N VAL A 99 -7.11 -1.26 -15.59
CA VAL A 99 -6.15 -0.15 -15.47
C VAL A 99 -6.83 1.07 -14.86
N GLU A 100 -7.98 1.49 -15.37
CA GLU A 100 -8.77 2.60 -14.80
C GLU A 100 -9.20 2.34 -13.36
N GLY A 101 -9.50 1.09 -13.01
CA GLY A 101 -9.79 0.67 -11.63
C GLY A 101 -8.57 0.85 -10.71
N LEU A 102 -7.42 0.37 -11.14
CA LEU A 102 -6.15 0.51 -10.41
C LEU A 102 -5.71 1.97 -10.30
N GLU A 103 -5.88 2.77 -11.35
CA GLU A 103 -5.56 4.20 -11.33
C GLU A 103 -6.44 4.95 -10.33
N ARG A 104 -7.74 4.64 -10.27
CA ARG A 104 -8.65 5.19 -9.25
C ARG A 104 -8.25 4.78 -7.84
N GLU A 105 -7.84 3.53 -7.64
CA GLU A 105 -7.39 3.05 -6.34
C GLU A 105 -6.07 3.71 -5.92
N ILE A 106 -5.12 3.88 -6.84
CA ILE A 106 -3.88 4.63 -6.61
C ILE A 106 -4.18 6.08 -6.26
N ALA A 107 -5.12 6.73 -6.95
CA ALA A 107 -5.53 8.09 -6.65
C ALA A 107 -6.12 8.18 -5.22
N ARG A 108 -7.01 7.26 -4.86
CA ARG A 108 -7.58 7.18 -3.50
C ARG A 108 -6.50 6.99 -2.44
N LEU A 109 -5.57 6.06 -2.64
CA LEU A 109 -4.47 5.80 -1.71
C LEU A 109 -3.54 7.01 -1.57
N LYS A 110 -3.29 7.74 -2.67
CA LYS A 110 -2.52 8.99 -2.62
C LYS A 110 -3.24 10.09 -1.85
N GLU A 111 -4.55 10.22 -2.01
CA GLU A 111 -5.36 11.17 -1.22
C GLU A 111 -5.35 10.78 0.26
N GLU A 112 -5.57 9.50 0.60
CA GLU A 112 -5.48 8.99 1.97
C GLU A 112 -4.08 9.25 2.58
N GLN A 113 -3.02 9.08 1.80
CA GLN A 113 -1.64 9.39 2.21
C GLN A 113 -1.45 10.91 2.46
N GLN A 114 -1.95 11.77 1.58
CA GLN A 114 -1.88 13.24 1.75
C GLN A 114 -2.70 13.73 2.96
N VAL A 115 -3.87 13.14 3.22
CA VAL A 115 -4.67 13.44 4.41
C VAL A 115 -3.96 12.98 5.69
N GLY A 116 -3.21 11.87 5.63
CA GLY A 116 -2.35 11.39 6.71
C GLY A 116 -1.09 12.24 6.97
N GLU A 117 -0.56 12.92 5.95
CA GLU A 117 0.60 13.82 6.07
C GLU A 117 0.33 15.03 6.97
N GLY A 118 -0.91 15.52 7.03
CA GLY A 118 -1.29 16.68 7.85
C GLY A 118 -1.24 16.44 9.36
N SER A 119 -1.44 15.19 9.82
CA SER A 119 -1.42 14.86 11.27
C SER A 119 -0.07 14.35 11.77
N ARG A 120 0.81 13.86 10.89
CA ARG A 120 2.06 13.18 11.25
C ARG A 120 3.21 13.49 10.27
N ALA A 121 3.37 14.76 9.90
CA ALA A 121 4.41 15.22 8.98
C ALA A 121 5.83 14.75 9.38
N GLU A 122 6.12 14.61 10.68
CA GLU A 122 7.41 14.11 11.18
C GLU A 122 7.64 12.60 10.94
N LEU A 123 6.56 11.81 10.77
CA LEU A 123 6.64 10.37 10.52
C LEU A 123 6.69 10.02 9.03
N ASN A 124 6.35 10.97 8.15
CA ASN A 124 6.46 10.85 6.70
C ASN A 124 7.73 11.54 6.15
N LEU A 125 8.70 11.83 7.02
CA LEU A 125 9.98 12.39 6.59
C LEU A 125 10.82 11.31 5.87
N PRO A 126 11.45 11.64 4.72
CA PRO A 126 12.46 10.79 4.11
C PRO A 126 13.57 10.44 5.11
N LEU A 127 14.17 9.26 4.96
CA LEU A 127 15.16 8.70 5.89
C LEU A 127 16.30 9.69 6.23
N ALA A 128 16.76 10.48 5.27
CA ALA A 128 17.78 11.49 5.51
C ALA A 128 17.33 12.59 6.49
N LYS A 129 16.09 13.07 6.36
CA LYS A 129 15.52 14.08 7.25
C LYS A 129 15.18 13.53 8.63
N THR A 130 14.73 12.27 8.74
CA THR A 130 14.52 11.63 10.05
C THR A 130 15.83 11.47 10.81
N LEU A 131 16.92 11.08 10.14
CA LEU A 131 18.25 11.00 10.76
C LEU A 131 18.74 12.37 11.27
N GLN A 132 18.51 13.45 10.50
CA GLN A 132 18.81 14.82 10.93
C GLN A 132 17.99 15.21 12.17
N LEU A 133 16.68 15.00 12.15
CA LEU A 133 15.78 15.30 13.27
C LEU A 133 16.17 14.51 14.53
N VAL A 134 16.50 13.22 14.39
CA VAL A 134 17.01 12.40 15.49
C VAL A 134 18.32 12.96 16.04
N GLY A 135 19.22 13.43 15.18
CA GLY A 135 20.47 14.08 15.59
C GLY A 135 20.23 15.36 16.38
N GLU A 136 19.31 16.21 15.93
CA GLU A 136 18.91 17.44 16.62
C GLU A 136 18.29 17.15 17.99
N LYS A 137 17.33 16.22 18.05
CA LYS A 137 16.70 15.80 19.31
C LYS A 137 17.71 15.22 20.30
N LYS A 138 18.68 14.43 19.83
CA LYS A 138 19.78 13.93 20.68
C LYS A 138 20.64 15.06 21.24
N ARG A 139 20.96 16.09 20.43
CA ARG A 139 21.70 17.27 20.91
C ARG A 139 20.90 18.07 21.94
N GLN A 140 19.61 18.27 21.69
CA GLN A 140 18.71 18.93 22.65
C GLN A 140 18.63 18.16 23.98
N MET A 141 18.56 16.83 23.91
CA MET A 141 18.54 15.97 25.10
C MET A 141 19.84 16.08 25.89
N GLN A 142 21.01 16.06 25.21
CA GLN A 142 22.30 16.25 25.86
C GLN A 142 22.46 17.63 26.52
N GLU A 143 21.93 18.67 25.88
CA GLU A 143 21.94 20.03 26.45
C GLU A 143 21.04 20.12 27.68
N LEU A 144 19.84 19.55 27.62
CA LEU A 144 18.93 19.46 28.77
C LEU A 144 19.55 18.64 29.92
N ASP A 145 20.24 17.54 29.62
CA ASP A 145 20.93 16.74 30.64
C ASP A 145 22.05 17.55 31.33
N ARG A 146 22.83 18.32 30.57
CA ARG A 146 23.84 19.23 31.12
C ARG A 146 23.21 20.31 32.01
N GLN A 147 22.11 20.91 31.57
CA GLN A 147 21.39 21.91 32.35
C GLN A 147 20.82 21.31 33.64
N LEU A 148 20.26 20.10 33.57
CA LEU A 148 19.80 19.35 34.74
C LEU A 148 20.95 19.06 35.71
N GLU A 149 22.11 18.67 35.21
CA GLU A 149 23.29 18.39 36.04
C GLU A 149 23.82 19.66 36.71
N GLN A 150 23.88 20.77 35.98
CA GLN A 150 24.23 22.09 36.54
C GLN A 150 23.24 22.51 37.63
N LEU A 151 21.93 22.40 37.38
CA LEU A 151 20.89 22.72 38.36
C LEU A 151 20.95 21.80 39.58
N ARG A 152 21.20 20.49 39.38
CA ARG A 152 21.42 19.53 40.47
C ARG A 152 22.62 19.90 41.35
N ASN A 153 23.68 20.46 40.77
CA ASN A 153 24.85 20.92 41.51
C ASN A 153 24.63 22.26 42.22
N GLN A 154 23.82 23.15 41.64
CA GLN A 154 23.51 24.46 42.22
C GLN A 154 22.45 24.38 43.33
N ALA A 155 21.47 23.48 43.20
CA ALA A 155 20.40 23.29 44.17
C ALA A 155 20.89 23.09 45.63
N PRO A 156 21.85 22.20 45.95
CA PRO A 156 22.32 22.02 47.32
C PRO A 156 23.10 23.24 47.83
N ARG A 157 23.85 23.93 46.95
CA ARG A 157 24.57 25.16 47.34
C ARG A 157 23.59 26.26 47.72
N LYS A 158 22.56 26.47 46.90
CA LYS A 158 21.49 27.44 47.17
C LYS A 158 20.67 27.06 48.41
N ARG A 159 20.40 25.77 48.64
CA ARG A 159 19.76 25.30 49.89
C ARG A 159 20.60 25.65 51.12
N LYS A 160 21.91 25.35 51.10
CA LYS A 160 22.82 25.73 52.21
C LYS A 160 22.92 27.24 52.41
N GLU A 161 22.91 28.01 51.33
CA GLU A 161 22.91 29.48 51.40
C GLU A 161 21.63 30.00 52.07
N VAL A 162 20.47 29.44 51.71
CA VAL A 162 19.18 29.76 52.36
C VAL A 162 19.18 29.37 53.83
N GLU A 163 19.66 28.18 54.19
CA GLU A 163 19.77 27.74 55.59
C GLU A 163 20.68 28.67 56.41
N ARG A 164 21.82 29.10 55.85
CA ARG A 164 22.71 30.09 56.49
C ARG A 164 22.01 31.43 56.72
N LEU A 165 21.37 31.97 55.68
CA LEU A 165 20.65 33.24 55.77
C LEU A 165 19.48 33.16 56.75
N GLN A 166 18.76 32.03 56.80
CA GLN A 166 17.72 31.79 57.81
C GLN A 166 18.28 31.81 59.24
N GLY A 167 19.45 31.20 59.47
CA GLY A 167 20.14 31.26 60.76
C GLY A 167 20.58 32.68 61.13
N GLU A 168 21.09 33.46 60.18
CA GLU A 168 21.46 34.87 60.38
C GLU A 168 20.25 35.74 60.70
N VAL A 169 19.14 35.56 59.98
CA VAL A 169 17.87 36.26 60.25
C VAL A 169 17.35 35.91 61.64
N ALA A 170 17.31 34.63 62.02
CA ALA A 170 16.90 34.22 63.36
C ALA A 170 17.78 34.84 64.47
N GLY A 171 19.10 34.90 64.26
CA GLY A 171 20.03 35.56 65.17
C GLY A 171 19.81 37.07 65.26
N LEU A 172 19.52 37.75 64.14
CA LEU A 172 19.18 39.16 64.12
C LEU A 172 17.83 39.45 64.79
N GLU A 173 16.84 38.59 64.60
CA GLU A 173 15.55 38.67 65.29
C GLU A 173 15.69 38.50 66.79
N GLN A 174 16.53 37.56 67.25
CA GLN A 174 16.83 37.39 68.67
C GLN A 174 17.55 38.63 69.23
N LYS A 175 18.54 39.18 68.51
CA LYS A 175 19.21 40.43 68.90
C LYS A 175 18.22 41.60 68.95
N ARG A 176 17.31 41.71 67.99
CA ARG A 176 16.24 42.73 67.98
C ARG A 176 15.31 42.55 69.18
N GLY A 177 14.90 41.32 69.49
CA GLY A 177 14.09 40.99 70.65
C GLY A 177 14.77 41.37 71.96
N ASN A 178 16.03 41.01 72.13
CA ASN A 178 16.84 41.35 73.30
C ASN A 178 17.04 42.86 73.44
N ALA A 179 17.34 43.57 72.35
CA ALA A 179 17.45 45.03 72.36
C ALA A 179 16.12 45.71 72.70
N MET A 180 15.00 45.20 72.18
CA MET A 180 13.66 45.70 72.49
C MET A 180 13.28 45.42 73.95
N ALA A 181 13.64 44.26 74.50
CA ALA A 181 13.46 43.92 75.91
C ALA A 181 14.31 44.83 76.81
N ALA A 182 15.60 45.00 76.48
CA ALA A 182 16.50 45.91 77.18
C ALA A 182 16.00 47.36 77.14
N ALA A 183 15.48 47.83 76.00
CA ALA A 183 14.88 49.15 75.88
C ALA A 183 13.59 49.29 76.72
N LYS A 184 12.73 48.26 76.74
CA LYS A 184 11.53 48.23 77.60
C LYS A 184 11.90 48.22 79.09
N GLU A 185 12.91 47.46 79.49
CA GLU A 185 13.43 47.48 80.86
C GLU A 185 14.09 48.81 81.23
N ALA A 186 14.83 49.43 80.32
CA ALA A 186 15.40 50.76 80.54
C ALA A 186 14.32 51.82 80.67
N LYS A 187 13.23 51.71 79.89
CA LYS A 187 12.04 52.56 80.02
C LYS A 187 11.36 52.34 81.38
N ARG A 188 11.11 51.09 81.79
CA ARG A 188 10.59 50.76 83.12
C ARG A 188 11.48 51.27 84.25
N ARG A 189 12.81 51.10 84.14
CA ARG A 189 13.76 51.64 85.13
C ARG A 189 13.76 53.18 85.17
N ARG A 190 13.49 53.88 84.07
CA ARG A 190 13.29 55.33 84.06
C ARG A 190 11.95 55.73 84.67
N GLU A 191 10.88 54.98 84.41
CA GLU A 191 9.56 55.21 85.00
C GLU A 191 9.56 54.93 86.51
N ASP A 192 10.18 53.83 86.97
CA ASP A 192 10.29 53.47 88.39
C ASP A 192 11.22 54.43 89.16
N LYS A 193 12.32 54.91 88.54
CA LYS A 193 13.20 55.92 89.16
C LYS A 193 12.60 57.33 89.12
N GLY A 194 11.80 57.65 88.11
CA GLY A 194 11.05 58.90 88.03
C GLY A 194 9.88 58.97 89.01
N ALA A 195 9.22 57.83 89.26
CA ALA A 195 8.07 57.75 90.15
C ALA A 195 8.43 57.70 91.65
N ARG A 196 9.60 57.15 92.04
CA ARG A 196 9.99 57.01 93.45
C ARG A 196 10.80 58.14 94.06
N ASN A 197 11.59 58.89 93.28
CA ASN A 197 12.46 59.93 93.87
C ASN A 197 11.99 61.38 93.63
N GLY A 198 11.12 61.64 92.65
CA GLY A 198 10.71 63.02 92.32
C GLY A 198 9.67 63.61 93.28
N VAL A 199 8.76 62.80 93.80
CA VAL A 199 7.62 63.27 94.61
C VAL A 199 8.00 63.42 96.08
N ASP A 200 8.74 62.48 96.64
CA ASP A 200 9.12 62.50 98.07
C ASP A 200 10.14 63.61 98.40
N GLU A 201 11.04 63.95 97.47
CA GLU A 201 12.05 64.99 97.67
C GLU A 201 11.44 66.41 97.56
N LEU A 202 10.46 66.59 96.65
CA LEU A 202 9.68 67.82 96.52
C LEU A 202 8.74 68.03 97.72
N GLU A 203 8.10 66.97 98.23
CA GLU A 203 7.28 67.06 99.44
C GLU A 203 8.09 67.33 100.70
N ALA A 204 9.28 66.73 100.85
CA ALA A 204 10.18 67.00 101.96
C ALA A 204 10.63 68.47 101.99
N ARG A 205 10.98 69.04 100.82
CA ARG A 205 11.29 70.47 100.69
C ARG A 205 10.07 71.35 101.00
N GLY A 206 8.89 70.99 100.52
CA GLY A 206 7.64 71.73 100.79
C GLY A 206 7.21 71.72 102.25
N ARG A 207 7.48 70.64 102.99
CA ARG A 207 7.27 70.56 104.44
C ARG A 207 8.28 71.44 105.21
N TRP A 208 9.54 71.44 104.78
CA TRP A 208 10.58 72.29 105.38
C TRP A 208 10.31 73.78 105.16
N TYR A 209 9.95 74.19 103.93
CA TYR A 209 9.61 75.58 103.63
C TYR A 209 8.40 76.05 104.44
N ARG A 210 7.32 75.26 104.54
CA ARG A 210 6.16 75.59 105.39
C ARG A 210 6.51 75.68 106.88
N GLY A 211 7.38 74.79 107.38
CA GLY A 211 7.87 74.86 108.76
C GLY A 211 8.70 76.13 109.02
N SER A 212 9.58 76.49 108.08
CA SER A 212 10.38 77.72 108.16
C SER A 212 9.53 78.99 108.05
N GLU A 213 8.48 78.97 107.24
CA GLU A 213 7.52 80.08 107.12
C GLU A 213 6.72 80.27 108.41
N ALA A 214 6.26 79.20 109.05
CA ALA A 214 5.56 79.28 110.34
C ALA A 214 6.44 79.87 111.45
N VAL A 215 7.73 79.49 111.50
CA VAL A 215 8.69 80.04 112.46
C VAL A 215 9.01 81.52 112.17
N LEU A 216 9.22 81.88 110.90
CA LEU A 216 9.48 83.27 110.50
C LEU A 216 8.26 84.17 110.73
N ARG A 217 7.03 83.69 110.48
CA ARG A 217 5.79 84.44 110.78
C ARG A 217 5.59 84.65 112.29
N GLY A 218 5.97 83.68 113.12
CA GLY A 218 5.96 83.82 114.58
C GLY A 218 6.98 84.83 115.13
N LEU A 219 8.16 84.93 114.50
CA LEU A 219 9.23 85.86 114.89
C LEU A 219 9.02 87.29 114.40
N LEU A 220 8.28 87.49 113.30
CA LEU A 220 8.04 88.81 112.70
C LEU A 220 6.71 89.47 113.11
N GLY A 221 5.88 88.81 113.92
CA GLY A 221 4.69 89.42 114.53
C GLY A 221 3.61 89.88 113.53
N ILE A 222 3.61 89.35 112.30
CA ILE A 222 2.64 89.69 111.26
C ILE A 222 1.48 88.69 111.35
N GLN A 223 0.35 89.12 111.91
CA GLN A 223 -0.94 88.46 111.67
C GLN A 223 -1.40 88.80 110.25
N GLY A 224 -1.59 87.77 109.42
CA GLY A 224 -2.01 87.84 108.02
C GLY A 224 -1.86 86.49 107.36
#